data_AF-A0A1W1X9P2-F1
#
_entry.id   AF-A0A1W1X9P2-F1
#
_cell.length_a   1.000
_cell.length_b   1.000
_cell.length_c   1.000
_cell.angle_alpha   90.00
_cell.angle_beta   90.00
_cell.angle_gamma   90.00
#
_symmetry.space_group_name_H-M   'P 1'
#
loop_
_entity.id
_entity.type
_entity.pdbx_description
1 polymer ?
#
loop_
_entity_poly.entity_id
_entity_poly.type
_entity_poly.pdbx_seq_one_letter_code
_entity_poly.pdbx_strand_id
1 'polypeptide(L)'
;MKRILIAAATALLLAACSNPHDVVIPKDMSQWDSTLKSATEKLPDEEKKLLAGYLVRTKLAEAFSGKTSDDKVTIGEAIEAQRKWMDAQKK
;
A
#
# COMPACT_ATOMS: atom_id res chain seq x y z
N MET A 1 2.27 -37.61 -15.26
CA MET A 1 2.81 -36.82 -14.12
C MET A 1 3.60 -35.58 -14.53
N LYS A 2 4.46 -35.60 -15.58
CA LYS A 2 5.22 -34.42 -16.05
C LYS A 2 4.38 -33.22 -16.54
N ARG A 3 3.16 -33.44 -17.03
CA ARG A 3 2.29 -32.37 -17.59
C ARG A 3 1.59 -31.52 -16.52
N ILE A 4 1.37 -32.06 -15.32
CA ILE A 4 0.70 -31.34 -14.22
C ILE A 4 1.69 -30.35 -13.56
N LEU A 5 2.99 -30.69 -13.53
CA LEU A 5 4.03 -29.81 -13.01
C LEU A 5 4.21 -28.52 -13.84
N ILE A 6 3.92 -28.58 -15.14
CA ILE A 6 4.06 -27.42 -16.04
C ILE A 6 2.89 -26.45 -15.88
N ALA A 7 1.67 -26.95 -15.67
CA ALA A 7 0.47 -26.12 -15.50
C ALA A 7 0.47 -25.33 -14.17
N ALA A 8 1.05 -25.89 -13.11
CA ALA A 8 1.16 -25.20 -11.82
C ALA A 8 2.15 -24.01 -11.87
N ALA A 9 3.24 -24.11 -12.64
CA ALA A 9 4.25 -23.06 -12.72
C ALA A 9 3.76 -21.77 -13.41
N THR A 10 2.82 -21.88 -14.36
CA THR A 10 2.30 -20.71 -15.10
C THR A 10 1.30 -19.89 -14.28
N ALA A 11 0.59 -20.50 -13.33
CA ALA A 11 -0.39 -19.80 -12.49
C ALA A 11 0.26 -18.87 -11.45
N LEU A 12 1.49 -19.16 -10.99
CA LEU A 12 2.23 -18.30 -10.06
C LEU A 12 2.76 -17.00 -10.70
N LEU A 13 2.89 -16.96 -12.04
CA LEU A 13 3.39 -15.78 -12.75
C LEU A 13 2.34 -14.67 -12.88
N LEU A 14 1.03 -14.96 -12.72
CA LEU A 14 -0.01 -13.93 -12.83
C LEU A 14 -0.18 -13.08 -11.56
N ALA A 15 0.25 -13.56 -10.39
CA ALA A 15 0.29 -12.77 -9.15
C ALA A 15 1.48 -11.78 -9.11
N ALA A 16 2.41 -11.89 -10.07
CA ALA A 16 3.59 -11.03 -10.16
C ALA A 16 3.40 -9.78 -11.04
N CYS A 17 2.29 -9.66 -11.77
CA CYS A 17 2.03 -8.53 -12.67
C CYS A 17 1.21 -7.38 -12.06
N SER A 18 0.90 -7.39 -10.77
CA SER A 18 0.26 -6.23 -10.12
C SER A 18 1.30 -5.21 -9.67
N ASN A 19 1.16 -3.96 -10.14
CA ASN A 19 1.95 -2.82 -9.68
C ASN A 19 1.64 -2.57 -8.20
N PRO A 20 2.65 -2.52 -7.30
CA PRO A 20 2.41 -2.30 -5.87
C PRO A 20 1.70 -0.96 -5.59
N HIS A 21 1.78 0.02 -6.49
CA HIS A 21 1.13 1.32 -6.32
C HIS A 21 -0.40 1.27 -6.44
N ASP A 22 -0.95 0.29 -7.16
CA ASP A 22 -2.40 0.21 -7.44
C ASP A 22 -3.16 -0.48 -6.29
N VAL A 23 -2.45 -0.97 -5.27
CA VAL A 23 -3.06 -1.65 -4.13
C VAL A 23 -3.81 -0.63 -3.27
N VAL A 24 -5.11 -0.87 -3.08
CA VAL A 24 -5.96 -0.06 -2.21
C VAL A 24 -5.59 -0.33 -0.74
N ILE A 25 -5.38 0.72 0.03
CA ILE A 25 -5.10 0.65 1.46
C ILE A 25 -6.41 0.31 2.19
N PRO A 26 -6.49 -0.83 2.90
CA PRO A 26 -7.66 -1.15 3.70
C PRO A 26 -7.84 -0.11 4.82
N LYS A 27 -9.10 0.25 5.13
CA LYS A 27 -9.37 1.14 6.29
C LYS A 27 -9.03 0.45 7.61
N ASP A 28 -9.33 -0.85 7.68
CA ASP A 28 -9.05 -1.69 8.84
C ASP A 28 -7.57 -2.07 8.87
N MET A 29 -6.89 -1.67 9.94
CA MET A 29 -5.48 -1.98 10.16
C MET A 29 -5.24 -3.48 10.32
N SER A 30 -6.23 -4.25 10.77
CA SER A 30 -6.13 -5.70 10.90
C SER A 30 -5.86 -6.39 9.55
N GLN A 31 -6.19 -5.74 8.45
CA GLN A 31 -6.00 -6.24 7.09
C GLN A 31 -4.70 -5.79 6.43
N TRP A 32 -3.90 -4.96 7.11
CA TRP A 32 -2.69 -4.38 6.50
C TRP A 32 -1.58 -5.42 6.31
N ASP A 33 -1.40 -6.32 7.27
CA ASP A 33 -0.37 -7.37 7.15
C ASP A 33 -0.60 -8.32 5.97
N SER A 34 -1.86 -8.63 5.66
CA SER A 34 -2.20 -9.50 4.54
C SER A 34 -2.23 -8.78 3.19
N THR A 35 -2.62 -7.51 3.17
CA THR A 35 -2.87 -6.76 1.93
C THR A 35 -1.66 -5.91 1.50
N LEU A 36 -0.99 -5.27 2.45
CA LEU A 36 0.08 -4.31 2.17
C LEU A 36 1.47 -4.93 2.19
N LYS A 37 1.70 -6.02 2.93
CA LYS A 37 3.03 -6.61 3.10
C LYS A 37 3.73 -6.90 1.78
N SER A 38 3.09 -7.68 0.91
CA SER A 38 3.65 -8.05 -0.40
C SER A 38 3.83 -6.85 -1.33
N ALA A 39 3.00 -5.82 -1.20
CA ALA A 39 3.11 -4.60 -1.99
C ALA A 39 4.27 -3.72 -1.49
N THR A 40 4.38 -3.57 -0.17
CA THR A 40 5.40 -2.78 0.52
C THR A 40 6.80 -3.35 0.30
N GLU A 41 6.94 -4.69 0.30
CA GLU A 41 8.22 -5.37 0.00
C GLU A 41 8.76 -5.04 -1.40
N LYS A 42 7.87 -4.77 -2.36
CA LYS A 42 8.22 -4.40 -3.74
C LYS A 42 8.54 -2.90 -3.91
N LEU A 43 8.24 -2.06 -2.90
CA LEU A 43 8.53 -0.62 -2.97
C LEU A 43 10.01 -0.33 -2.70
N PRO A 44 10.58 0.73 -3.30
CA PRO A 44 11.81 1.36 -2.85
C PRO A 44 11.73 1.84 -1.39
N ASP A 45 12.87 1.90 -0.70
CA ASP A 45 12.91 2.26 0.72
C ASP A 45 12.43 3.69 1.01
N GLU A 46 12.60 4.62 0.08
CA GLU A 46 12.05 5.97 0.20
C GLU A 46 10.51 5.94 0.19
N GLU A 47 9.91 5.20 -0.74
CA GLU A 47 8.47 5.07 -0.87
C GLU A 47 7.84 4.34 0.31
N LYS A 48 8.53 3.32 0.86
CA LYS A 48 8.12 2.68 2.13
C LYS A 48 8.00 3.69 3.26
N LYS A 49 8.97 4.61 3.39
CA LYS A 49 8.95 5.67 4.41
C LYS A 49 7.81 6.66 4.18
N LEU A 50 7.56 7.03 2.93
CA LEU A 50 6.45 7.92 2.57
C LEU A 50 5.09 7.27 2.87
N LEU A 51 4.90 6.02 2.47
CA LEU A 51 3.69 5.25 2.79
C LEU A 51 3.50 5.15 4.31
N ALA A 52 4.53 4.76 5.05
CA ALA A 52 4.46 4.68 6.51
C ALA A 52 4.08 6.03 7.16
N GLY A 53 4.68 7.13 6.68
CA GLY A 53 4.34 8.48 7.15
C GLY A 53 2.89 8.86 6.88
N TYR A 54 2.37 8.52 5.70
CA TYR A 54 0.96 8.73 5.34
C TYR A 54 0.03 7.97 6.29
N LEU A 55 0.30 6.66 6.49
CA LEU A 55 -0.52 5.78 7.32
C LEU A 55 -0.57 6.28 8.77
N VAL A 56 0.59 6.63 9.34
CA VAL A 56 0.68 7.16 10.71
C VAL A 56 -0.08 8.47 10.84
N ARG A 57 0.14 9.43 9.93
CA ARG A 57 -0.52 10.74 9.97
C ARG A 57 -2.04 10.62 9.85
N THR A 58 -2.50 9.78 8.93
CA THR A 58 -3.93 9.57 8.69
C THR A 58 -4.58 8.89 9.87
N LYS A 59 -3.98 7.83 10.43
CA LYS A 59 -4.52 7.16 11.62
C LYS A 59 -4.54 8.05 12.85
N LEU A 60 -3.52 8.89 13.00
CA LEU A 60 -3.50 9.89 14.06
C LEU A 60 -4.63 10.92 13.87
N ALA A 61 -4.83 11.42 12.64
CA ALA A 61 -5.92 12.33 12.33
C ALA A 61 -7.31 11.70 12.54
N GLU A 62 -7.50 10.43 12.19
CA GLU A 62 -8.72 9.67 12.46
C GLU A 62 -8.97 9.57 13.97
N ALA A 63 -7.95 9.23 14.76
CA ALA A 63 -8.06 9.14 16.21
C ALA A 63 -8.42 10.48 16.87
N PHE A 64 -7.90 11.60 16.37
CA PHE A 64 -8.20 12.94 16.89
C PHE A 64 -9.55 13.50 16.42
N SER A 65 -9.97 13.17 15.20
CA SER A 65 -11.21 13.71 14.61
C SER A 65 -12.43 12.83 14.88
N GLY A 66 -12.23 11.55 15.20
CA GLY A 66 -13.28 10.54 15.29
C GLY A 66 -13.93 10.20 13.93
N LYS A 67 -13.36 10.68 12.82
CA LYS A 67 -13.88 10.47 11.46
C LYS A 67 -12.88 9.64 10.66
N THR A 68 -13.35 8.53 10.11
CA THR A 68 -12.63 7.73 9.13
C THR A 68 -12.97 8.25 7.74
N SER A 69 -11.97 8.49 6.88
CA SER A 69 -12.27 8.88 5.50
C SER A 69 -12.96 7.74 4.76
N ASP A 70 -13.94 8.08 3.90
CA ASP A 70 -14.60 7.10 3.04
C ASP A 70 -13.85 6.81 1.74
N ASP A 71 -12.81 7.57 1.48
CA ASP A 71 -12.04 7.50 0.24
C ASP A 71 -11.25 6.20 0.15
N LYS A 72 -11.32 5.57 -1.03
CA LYS A 72 -10.43 4.46 -1.39
C LYS A 72 -9.12 5.07 -1.88
N VAL A 73 -8.09 5.00 -1.05
CA VAL A 73 -6.77 5.52 -1.36
C VAL A 73 -5.83 4.35 -1.69
N THR A 74 -5.13 4.44 -2.81
CA THR A 74 -4.10 3.48 -3.21
C THR A 74 -2.75 3.80 -2.57
N ILE A 75 -1.81 2.84 -2.60
CA ILE A 75 -0.43 3.06 -2.16
C ILE A 75 0.22 4.23 -2.91
N GLY A 76 0.02 4.33 -4.22
CA GLY A 76 0.59 5.42 -5.02
C GLY A 76 0.05 6.80 -4.63
N GLU A 77 -1.27 6.90 -4.47
CA GLU A 77 -1.90 8.15 -4.01
C GLU A 77 -1.44 8.54 -2.61
N ALA A 78 -1.28 7.57 -1.70
CA ALA A 78 -0.78 7.80 -0.35
C ALA A 78 0.66 8.34 -0.33
N ILE A 79 1.54 7.75 -1.14
CA ILE A 79 2.94 8.20 -1.29
C ILE A 79 2.97 9.64 -1.83
N GLU A 80 2.21 9.92 -2.89
CA GLU A 80 2.15 11.25 -3.48
C GLU A 80 1.59 12.29 -2.51
N ALA A 81 0.52 11.94 -1.78
CA ALA A 81 -0.06 12.79 -0.75
C ALA A 81 0.94 13.09 0.38
N GLN A 82 1.72 12.10 0.83
CA GLN A 82 2.75 12.33 1.84
C GLN A 82 3.87 13.22 1.31
N ARG A 83 4.33 13.01 0.07
CA ARG A 83 5.36 13.83 -0.56
C ARG A 83 4.92 15.30 -0.62
N LYS A 84 3.71 15.55 -1.13
CA LYS A 84 3.10 16.89 -1.17
C LYS A 84 2.98 17.51 0.22
N TRP A 85 2.57 16.74 1.22
CA TRP A 85 2.48 17.22 2.60
C TRP A 85 3.85 17.64 3.15
N MET A 86 4.89 16.82 2.96
CA MET A 86 6.25 17.14 3.41
C MET A 86 6.80 18.40 2.72
N ASP A 87 6.53 18.56 1.42
CA ASP A 87 6.97 19.74 0.69
C ASP A 87 6.22 21.01 1.10
N ALA A 88 4.95 20.88 1.48
CA ALA A 88 4.18 21.97 2.07
C ALA A 88 4.67 22.38 3.47
N GLN A 89 5.19 21.44 4.27
CA GLN A 89 5.74 21.71 5.61
C GLN A 89 7.14 22.36 5.58
N LYS A 90 7.85 22.30 4.46
CA LYS A 90 9.17 22.94 4.29
C LYS A 90 9.08 24.43 3.92
N LYS A 91 7.87 24.93 3.65
CA LYS A 91 7.59 26.34 3.39
C LYS A 91 7.22 27.04 4.68
#